data_AF-A0A165PQA8-F1
#
_entry.id   AF-A0A165PQA8-F1
#
_cell.length_a   1.000
_cell.length_b   1.000
_cell.length_c   1.000
_cell.angle_alpha   90.00
_cell.angle_beta   90.00
_cell.angle_gamma   90.00
#
_symmetry.space_group_name_H-M   'P 1'
#
loop_
_entity.id
_entity.type
_entity.pdbx_description
1 polymer ?
#
loop_
_entity_poly.entity_id
_entity_poly.type
_entity_poly.pdbx_seq_one_letter_code
_entity_poly.pdbx_strand_id
1 'polypeptide(L)'
;MFDTEALREGFRKMNFPLLAKLHITYLPPLETPYDLPLLPRHESIFREPRMLHLTHLKLAHFTLDVDEGKTMLRYMPALTQLTFVDCIRVGAIICALSGGTCDNRHENPASVWICPRLELLRIVDSPDLKFSCLQGLVRSRYQSSVTPISCPSTSSKAAATITSNSPRLVKPLRRRLRDVDTTQDPASSSASRTGPKITASWSPYAVVRPSQLQSVSVEGCRRVSELEAVSLTYEFPSLRVKWEA
;
A
#
# COMPACT_ATOMS: atom_id res chain seq x y z
N MET A 1 -13.33 -5.65 -26.26
CA MET A 1 -13.27 -4.52 -25.31
C MET A 1 -13.62 -5.07 -23.94
N PHE A 2 -12.70 -5.00 -22.96
CA PHE A 2 -12.96 -5.53 -21.62
C PHE A 2 -14.00 -4.67 -20.89
N ASP A 3 -15.06 -5.30 -20.39
CA ASP A 3 -16.09 -4.63 -19.59
C ASP A 3 -15.60 -4.36 -18.16
N THR A 4 -14.71 -3.38 -18.06
CA THR A 4 -14.17 -2.90 -16.79
C THR A 4 -15.25 -2.27 -15.90
N GLU A 5 -16.36 -1.79 -16.50
CA GLU A 5 -17.47 -1.18 -15.78
C GLU A 5 -18.35 -2.23 -15.07
N ALA A 6 -18.63 -3.37 -15.69
CA ALA A 6 -19.33 -4.47 -15.01
C ALA A 6 -18.56 -4.99 -13.80
N LEU A 7 -17.23 -5.13 -13.92
CA LEU A 7 -16.37 -5.54 -12.82
C LEU A 7 -16.38 -4.51 -11.68
N ARG A 8 -16.24 -3.22 -12.04
CA ARG A 8 -16.36 -2.10 -11.11
C ARG A 8 -17.70 -2.10 -10.38
N GLU A 9 -18.79 -2.29 -11.09
CA GLU A 9 -20.14 -2.32 -10.50
C GLU A 9 -20.34 -3.54 -9.59
N GLY A 10 -19.80 -4.69 -9.97
CA GLY A 10 -19.77 -5.89 -9.14
C GLY A 10 -19.06 -5.65 -7.82
N PHE A 11 -17.84 -5.12 -7.86
CA PHE A 11 -17.08 -4.78 -6.65
C PHE A 11 -17.76 -3.69 -5.80
N ARG A 12 -18.41 -2.71 -6.42
CA ARG A 12 -19.16 -1.67 -5.70
C ARG A 12 -20.35 -2.24 -4.92
N LYS A 13 -20.97 -3.33 -5.39
CA LYS A 13 -22.06 -4.01 -4.68
C LYS A 13 -21.58 -4.97 -3.61
N MET A 14 -20.33 -5.40 -3.68
CA MET A 14 -19.74 -6.33 -2.73
C MET A 14 -19.33 -5.61 -1.44
N ASN A 15 -19.79 -6.14 -0.31
CA ASN A 15 -19.36 -5.73 1.02
C ASN A 15 -18.87 -6.96 1.78
N PHE A 16 -17.55 -7.05 1.97
CA PHE A 16 -16.92 -8.19 2.64
C PHE A 16 -16.09 -7.70 3.83
N PRO A 17 -16.73 -7.30 4.94
CA PRO A 17 -16.03 -6.74 6.09
C PRO A 17 -15.04 -7.74 6.71
N LEU A 18 -15.22 -9.05 6.51
CA LEU A 18 -14.36 -10.10 7.05
C LEU A 18 -13.41 -10.71 6.00
N LEU A 19 -13.30 -10.10 4.80
CA LEU A 19 -12.44 -10.65 3.74
C LEU A 19 -10.97 -10.52 4.13
N ALA A 20 -10.34 -11.65 4.42
CA ALA A 20 -8.92 -11.72 4.76
C ALA A 20 -8.02 -11.92 3.53
N LYS A 21 -8.52 -12.58 2.48
CA LYS A 21 -7.74 -12.96 1.30
C LYS A 21 -8.49 -12.60 0.02
N LEU A 22 -7.85 -11.88 -0.89
CA LEU A 22 -8.40 -11.48 -2.18
C LEU A 22 -7.42 -11.83 -3.29
N HIS A 23 -7.88 -12.66 -4.23
CA HIS A 23 -7.12 -13.00 -5.42
C HIS A 23 -7.87 -12.45 -6.63
N ILE A 24 -7.19 -11.63 -7.43
CA ILE A 24 -7.70 -11.10 -8.69
C ILE A 24 -6.79 -11.62 -9.79
N THR A 25 -7.36 -12.36 -10.73
CA THR A 25 -6.63 -12.96 -11.83
C THR A 25 -7.39 -12.64 -13.10
N TYR A 26 -6.69 -12.03 -14.04
CA TYR A 26 -7.22 -11.87 -15.38
C TYR A 26 -6.99 -13.16 -16.18
N LEU A 27 -8.05 -13.64 -16.83
CA LEU A 27 -8.01 -14.82 -17.70
C LEU A 27 -8.20 -14.33 -19.14
N PRO A 28 -7.13 -14.28 -19.96
CA PRO A 28 -7.24 -13.84 -21.34
C PRO A 28 -8.10 -14.83 -22.14
N PRO A 29 -8.90 -14.36 -23.11
CA PRO A 29 -9.50 -15.23 -24.11
C PRO A 29 -8.42 -15.99 -24.89
N LEU A 30 -8.67 -17.25 -25.22
CA LEU A 30 -7.69 -18.14 -25.88
C LEU A 30 -7.17 -17.62 -27.23
N GLU A 31 -7.92 -16.77 -27.90
CA GLU A 31 -7.68 -16.38 -29.30
C GLU A 31 -7.16 -14.95 -29.48
N THR A 32 -7.02 -14.17 -28.40
CA THR A 32 -6.63 -12.76 -28.49
C THR A 32 -5.14 -12.55 -28.20
N PRO A 33 -4.47 -11.61 -28.90
CA PRO A 33 -3.08 -11.25 -28.60
C PRO A 33 -2.92 -10.80 -27.14
N TYR A 34 -1.74 -11.08 -26.59
CA TYR A 34 -1.38 -10.94 -25.17
C TYR A 34 -1.20 -9.48 -24.71
N ASP A 35 -2.21 -8.63 -24.90
CA ASP A 35 -2.25 -7.32 -24.26
C ASP A 35 -2.88 -7.45 -22.87
N LEU A 36 -2.06 -7.32 -21.83
CA LEU A 36 -2.53 -7.39 -20.45
C LEU A 36 -3.38 -6.16 -20.11
N PRO A 37 -4.61 -6.35 -19.59
CA PRO A 37 -5.48 -5.24 -19.25
C PRO A 37 -4.91 -4.43 -18.09
N LEU A 38 -5.27 -3.15 -18.06
CA LEU A 38 -5.05 -2.32 -16.88
C LEU A 38 -5.89 -2.85 -15.73
N LEU A 39 -5.29 -2.93 -14.53
CA LEU A 39 -6.05 -3.21 -13.31
C LEU A 39 -7.16 -2.15 -13.16
N PRO A 40 -8.44 -2.53 -12.97
CA PRO A 40 -9.55 -1.58 -12.84
C PRO A 40 -9.29 -0.53 -11.78
N ARG A 41 -9.66 0.73 -12.06
CA ARG A 41 -9.37 1.87 -11.19
C ARG A 41 -9.93 1.67 -9.78
N HIS A 42 -9.03 1.79 -8.82
CA HIS A 42 -9.21 1.46 -7.42
C HIS A 42 -10.20 2.38 -6.69
N GLU A 43 -10.48 3.58 -7.22
CA GLU A 43 -11.37 4.56 -6.57
C GLU A 43 -12.78 4.00 -6.30
N SER A 44 -13.19 2.97 -7.05
CA SER A 44 -14.48 2.33 -6.92
C SER A 44 -14.50 1.10 -6.00
N ILE A 45 -13.38 0.40 -5.87
CA ILE A 45 -13.29 -0.89 -5.17
C ILE A 45 -12.73 -0.71 -3.75
N PHE A 46 -11.74 0.19 -3.58
CA PHE A 46 -10.89 0.24 -2.38
C PHE A 46 -10.90 1.59 -1.65
N ARG A 47 -11.49 2.65 -2.21
CA ARG A 47 -11.46 4.02 -1.64
C ARG A 47 -12.25 4.15 -0.33
N GLU A 48 -13.26 3.32 -0.15
CA GLU A 48 -13.86 3.07 1.16
C GLU A 48 -13.21 1.81 1.74
N PRO A 49 -12.76 1.83 3.00
CA PRO A 49 -12.09 0.69 3.60
C PRO A 49 -13.11 -0.42 3.93
N ARG A 50 -13.65 -1.05 2.88
CA ARG A 50 -14.58 -2.19 2.95
C ARG A 50 -13.85 -3.49 3.26
N MET A 51 -12.53 -3.46 3.13
CA MET A 51 -11.64 -4.60 3.28
C MET A 51 -10.52 -4.29 4.28
N LEU A 52 -10.86 -3.67 5.43
CA LEU A 52 -9.90 -3.35 6.51
C LEU A 52 -9.13 -4.58 7.03
N HIS A 53 -9.74 -5.76 6.90
CA HIS A 53 -9.19 -7.02 7.37
C HIS A 53 -8.40 -7.78 6.29
N LEU A 54 -8.24 -7.18 5.10
CA LEU A 54 -7.50 -7.81 4.02
C LEU A 54 -6.02 -7.91 4.38
N THR A 55 -5.57 -9.14 4.56
CA THR A 55 -4.19 -9.49 4.93
C THR A 55 -3.43 -10.06 3.73
N HIS A 56 -4.11 -10.68 2.76
CA HIS A 56 -3.49 -11.30 1.60
C HIS A 56 -4.08 -10.77 0.30
N LEU A 57 -3.23 -10.24 -0.58
CA LEU A 57 -3.60 -9.78 -1.91
C LEU A 57 -2.74 -10.50 -2.95
N LYS A 58 -3.39 -11.12 -3.93
CA LYS A 58 -2.74 -11.69 -5.12
C LYS A 58 -3.31 -11.02 -6.36
N LEU A 59 -2.45 -10.48 -7.20
CA LEU A 59 -2.78 -9.92 -8.51
C LEU A 59 -2.05 -10.74 -9.58
N ALA A 60 -2.74 -11.10 -10.66
CA ALA A 60 -2.16 -11.90 -11.73
C ALA A 60 -2.63 -11.45 -13.12
N HIS A 61 -1.69 -11.35 -14.06
CA HIS A 61 -1.91 -10.98 -15.47
C HIS A 61 -2.50 -9.58 -15.67
N PHE A 62 -1.89 -8.57 -15.03
CA PHE A 62 -2.34 -7.17 -15.14
C PHE A 62 -1.18 -6.22 -15.45
N THR A 63 -1.49 -5.18 -16.22
CA THR A 63 -0.67 -3.96 -16.25
C THR A 63 -1.09 -3.08 -15.08
N LEU A 64 -0.15 -2.76 -14.19
CA LEU A 64 -0.42 -1.96 -13.01
C LEU A 64 -0.22 -0.47 -13.34
N ASP A 65 -1.27 0.34 -13.17
CA ASP A 65 -1.03 1.78 -13.09
C ASP A 65 -0.36 2.12 -11.75
N VAL A 66 0.72 2.90 -11.81
CA VAL A 66 1.59 3.14 -10.67
C VAL A 66 0.92 4.00 -9.61
N ASP A 67 0.20 5.04 -10.01
CA ASP A 67 -0.42 5.96 -9.06
C ASP A 67 -1.72 5.37 -8.51
N GLU A 68 -2.46 4.64 -9.35
CA GLU A 68 -3.63 3.87 -8.93
C GLU A 68 -3.24 2.73 -7.99
N GLY A 69 -2.20 1.96 -8.32
CA GLY A 69 -1.71 0.84 -7.50
C GLY A 69 -1.18 1.31 -6.14
N LYS A 70 -0.46 2.43 -6.10
CA LYS A 70 -0.06 3.09 -4.83
C LYS A 70 -1.27 3.44 -3.98
N THR A 71 -2.25 4.08 -4.60
CA THR A 71 -3.43 4.58 -3.89
C THR A 71 -4.27 3.42 -3.38
N MET A 72 -4.48 2.38 -4.19
CA MET A 72 -5.10 1.12 -3.78
C MET A 72 -4.43 0.50 -2.55
N LEU A 73 -3.11 0.31 -2.58
CA LEU A 73 -2.36 -0.34 -1.50
C LEU A 73 -2.36 0.51 -0.22
N ARG A 74 -2.48 1.84 -0.32
CA ARG A 74 -2.65 2.72 0.86
C ARG A 74 -3.93 2.43 1.64
N TYR A 75 -5.00 1.99 0.98
CA TYR A 75 -6.25 1.60 1.64
C TYR A 75 -6.20 0.21 2.31
N MET A 76 -5.05 -0.48 2.27
CA MET A 76 -4.88 -1.84 2.81
C MET A 76 -3.81 -1.87 3.92
N PRO A 77 -4.00 -1.16 5.04
CA PRO A 77 -2.99 -1.06 6.10
C PRO A 77 -2.67 -2.40 6.77
N ALA A 78 -3.61 -3.36 6.73
CA ALA A 78 -3.51 -4.67 7.34
C ALA A 78 -2.82 -5.71 6.45
N LEU A 79 -2.43 -5.35 5.22
CA LEU A 79 -1.86 -6.27 4.27
C LEU A 79 -0.51 -6.82 4.76
N THR A 80 -0.44 -8.13 4.99
CA THR A 80 0.76 -8.86 5.42
C THR A 80 1.42 -9.62 4.28
N GLN A 81 0.65 -10.02 3.26
CA GLN A 81 1.13 -10.76 2.11
C GLN A 81 0.68 -10.10 0.80
N LEU A 82 1.65 -9.88 -0.09
CA LEU A 82 1.42 -9.35 -1.43
C LEU A 82 2.06 -10.27 -2.47
N THR A 83 1.29 -10.64 -3.49
CA THR A 83 1.75 -11.49 -4.58
C THR A 83 1.41 -10.88 -5.93
N PHE A 84 2.42 -10.76 -6.79
CA PHE A 84 2.28 -10.40 -8.20
C PHE A 84 2.66 -11.61 -9.06
N VAL A 85 1.86 -11.93 -10.07
CA VAL A 85 2.12 -13.00 -11.03
C VAL A 85 1.94 -12.47 -12.44
N ASP A 86 3.00 -12.45 -13.24
CA ASP A 86 2.97 -11.96 -14.62
C ASP A 86 2.30 -10.58 -14.72
N CYS A 87 2.70 -9.68 -13.81
CA CYS A 87 2.25 -8.30 -13.79
C CYS A 87 3.33 -7.38 -14.35
N ILE A 88 2.91 -6.35 -15.08
CA ILE A 88 3.79 -5.31 -15.64
C ILE A 88 3.71 -4.05 -14.77
N ARG A 89 4.83 -3.32 -14.67
CA ARG A 89 5.05 -2.11 -13.83
C ARG A 89 5.13 -2.41 -12.34
N VAL A 90 5.42 -3.67 -11.97
CA VAL A 90 5.60 -4.10 -10.58
C VAL A 90 6.78 -3.38 -9.92
N GLY A 91 7.89 -3.16 -10.62
CA GLY A 91 9.08 -2.50 -10.08
C GLY A 91 8.79 -1.12 -9.50
N ALA A 92 7.95 -0.32 -10.18
CA ALA A 92 7.54 0.99 -9.69
C ALA A 92 6.61 0.91 -8.45
N ILE A 93 5.77 -0.12 -8.36
CA ILE A 93 4.98 -0.41 -7.15
C ILE A 93 5.89 -0.83 -6.00
N ILE A 94 6.90 -1.67 -6.24
CA ILE A 94 7.91 -2.06 -5.25
C ILE A 94 8.68 -0.82 -4.73
N CYS A 95 9.10 0.09 -5.62
CA CYS A 95 9.71 1.37 -5.22
C CYS A 95 8.77 2.16 -4.30
N ALA A 96 7.47 2.20 -4.59
CA ALA A 96 6.53 2.94 -3.76
C ALA A 96 6.26 2.29 -2.39
N LEU A 97 6.36 0.96 -2.29
CA LEU A 97 6.29 0.24 -1.01
C LEU A 97 7.47 0.56 -0.08
N SER A 98 8.59 1.05 -0.62
CA SER A 98 9.72 1.56 0.17
C SER A 98 9.48 2.98 0.70
N GLY A 99 8.40 3.63 0.22
CA GLY A 99 8.11 5.04 0.44
C GLY A 99 8.83 6.01 -0.51
N GLY A 100 9.59 5.48 -1.47
CA GLY A 100 10.36 6.29 -2.43
C GLY A 100 9.93 6.07 -3.89
N THR A 101 10.82 6.47 -4.79
CA THR A 101 10.75 6.18 -6.22
C THR A 101 12.07 5.57 -6.65
N CYS A 102 12.09 4.97 -7.84
CA CYS A 102 13.32 4.40 -8.38
C CYS A 102 14.35 5.48 -8.75
N ASP A 103 13.92 6.73 -8.96
CA ASP A 103 14.80 7.88 -9.22
C ASP A 103 15.40 8.45 -7.92
N ASN A 104 14.65 8.38 -6.82
CA ASN A 104 15.03 8.94 -5.52
C ASN A 104 15.76 7.94 -4.62
N ARG A 105 16.52 7.00 -5.21
CA ARG A 105 17.27 5.96 -4.47
C ARG A 105 16.44 5.20 -3.43
N HIS A 106 15.13 5.09 -3.64
CA HIS A 106 14.20 4.42 -2.72
C HIS A 106 14.09 5.04 -1.31
N GLU A 107 14.50 6.29 -1.15
CA GLU A 107 14.38 7.04 0.11
C GLU A 107 12.93 7.48 0.36
N ASN A 108 12.46 7.37 1.61
CA ASN A 108 11.12 7.78 2.03
C ASN A 108 11.18 9.13 2.78
N PRO A 109 11.06 10.28 2.08
CA PRO A 109 11.15 11.59 2.73
C PRO A 109 9.95 11.88 3.62
N ALA A 110 8.79 11.26 3.35
CA ALA A 110 7.54 11.59 4.01
C ALA A 110 7.25 10.73 5.26
N SER A 111 8.02 9.66 5.50
CA SER A 111 7.71 8.63 6.51
C SER A 111 6.29 8.05 6.37
N VAL A 112 5.69 8.16 5.18
CA VAL A 112 4.38 7.59 4.87
C VAL A 112 4.60 6.23 4.23
N TRP A 113 4.19 5.17 4.92
CA TRP A 113 4.41 3.79 4.49
C TRP A 113 3.17 3.22 3.82
N ILE A 114 3.35 2.63 2.65
CA ILE A 114 2.31 1.85 1.97
C ILE A 114 2.39 0.40 2.49
N CYS A 115 1.26 -0.16 2.90
CA CYS A 115 1.17 -1.49 3.53
C CYS A 115 2.19 -1.66 4.67
N PRO A 116 2.11 -0.88 5.76
CA PRO A 116 3.10 -0.91 6.83
C PRO A 116 3.28 -2.30 7.43
N ARG A 117 2.25 -3.16 7.41
CA ARG A 117 2.31 -4.52 7.97
C ARG A 117 2.77 -5.61 7.01
N LEU A 118 3.24 -5.25 5.80
CA LEU A 118 3.67 -6.23 4.80
C LEU A 118 4.91 -6.99 5.29
N GLU A 119 4.84 -8.31 5.31
CA GLU A 119 5.88 -9.22 5.80
C GLU A 119 6.33 -10.20 4.71
N LEU A 120 5.43 -10.56 3.78
CA LEU A 120 5.64 -11.57 2.76
C LEU A 120 5.42 -10.96 1.37
N LEU A 121 6.45 -10.99 0.53
CA LEU A 121 6.39 -10.50 -0.85
C LEU A 121 6.74 -11.62 -1.82
N ARG A 122 5.86 -11.90 -2.77
CA ARG A 122 6.12 -12.86 -3.86
C ARG A 122 5.91 -12.19 -5.21
N ILE A 123 6.89 -12.32 -6.10
CA ILE A 123 6.86 -11.75 -7.45
C ILE A 123 7.24 -12.85 -8.42
N VAL A 124 6.37 -13.10 -9.39
CA VAL A 124 6.50 -14.17 -10.37
C VAL A 124 6.40 -13.56 -11.76
N ASP A 125 7.35 -13.87 -12.65
CA ASP A 125 7.34 -13.50 -14.08
C ASP A 125 7.14 -12.01 -14.37
N SER A 126 7.62 -11.11 -13.50
CA SER A 126 7.48 -9.66 -13.72
C SER A 126 8.70 -9.09 -14.48
N PRO A 127 8.55 -8.70 -15.76
CA PRO A 127 9.69 -8.35 -16.60
C PRO A 127 10.35 -7.01 -16.23
N ASP A 128 9.65 -6.13 -15.52
CA ASP A 128 10.13 -4.80 -15.18
C ASP A 128 10.78 -4.70 -13.79
N LEU A 129 10.72 -5.76 -12.98
CA LEU A 129 11.30 -5.79 -11.64
C LEU A 129 12.83 -5.70 -11.71
N LYS A 130 13.43 -4.59 -11.26
CA LYS A 130 14.88 -4.47 -11.10
C LYS A 130 15.29 -4.90 -9.70
N PHE A 131 16.46 -5.51 -9.57
CA PHE A 131 17.03 -5.86 -8.27
C PHE A 131 17.16 -4.65 -7.32
N SER A 132 17.60 -3.49 -7.83
CA SER A 132 17.73 -2.26 -7.03
C SER A 132 16.41 -1.83 -6.35
N CYS A 133 15.27 -2.07 -7.01
CA CYS A 133 13.95 -1.75 -6.45
C CYS A 133 13.64 -2.65 -5.25
N LEU A 134 13.94 -3.94 -5.37
CA LEU A 134 13.74 -4.92 -4.32
C LEU A 134 14.69 -4.66 -3.14
N GLN A 135 15.99 -4.45 -3.42
CA GLN A 135 16.98 -4.13 -2.39
C GLN A 135 16.62 -2.83 -1.65
N GLY A 136 16.20 -1.79 -2.38
CA GLY A 136 15.74 -0.53 -1.80
C GLY A 136 14.55 -0.72 -0.86
N LEU A 137 13.55 -1.51 -1.26
CA LEU A 137 12.42 -1.86 -0.40
C LEU A 137 12.85 -2.55 0.90
N VAL A 138 13.67 -3.61 0.79
CA VAL A 138 14.14 -4.37 1.95
C VAL A 138 14.95 -3.49 2.88
N ARG A 139 15.92 -2.74 2.35
CA ARG A 139 16.79 -1.84 3.12
C ARG A 139 15.99 -0.77 3.86
N SER A 140 15.10 -0.06 3.18
CA SER A 140 14.31 1.02 3.78
C SER A 140 13.41 0.52 4.91
N ARG A 141 12.80 -0.67 4.76
CA ARG A 141 12.00 -1.30 5.81
C ARG A 141 12.85 -1.81 6.97
N TYR A 142 13.98 -2.45 6.67
CA TYR A 142 14.91 -2.93 7.69
C TYR A 142 15.40 -1.78 8.58
N GLN A 143 15.93 -0.71 7.98
CA GLN A 143 16.40 0.47 8.70
C GLN A 143 15.30 1.06 9.59
N SER A 144 14.09 1.25 9.05
CA SER A 144 12.95 1.80 9.79
C SER A 144 12.48 0.90 10.94
N SER A 145 12.64 -0.41 10.81
CA SER A 145 12.27 -1.41 11.83
C SER A 145 13.33 -1.60 12.92
N VAL A 146 14.58 -1.20 12.67
CA VAL A 146 15.70 -1.33 13.62
C VAL A 146 15.93 -0.03 14.39
N THR A 147 15.83 1.13 13.73
CA THR A 147 16.10 2.42 14.38
C THR A 147 15.13 2.63 15.55
N PRO A 148 15.60 2.70 16.80
CA PRO A 148 14.72 2.95 17.94
C PRO A 148 13.97 4.25 17.71
N ILE A 149 12.69 4.30 18.11
CA ILE A 149 11.90 5.51 18.03
C ILE A 149 12.62 6.52 18.92
N SER A 150 13.42 7.39 18.30
CA SER A 150 13.99 8.54 18.98
C SER A 150 12.80 9.43 19.25
N CYS A 151 12.20 9.26 20.44
CA CYS A 151 11.16 10.15 20.90
C CYS A 151 11.70 11.56 20.68
N PRO A 152 10.98 12.45 19.99
CA PRO A 152 11.35 13.84 19.92
C PRO A 152 11.21 14.39 21.34
N SER A 153 12.21 14.13 22.17
CA SER A 153 12.35 14.73 23.47
C SER A 153 12.39 16.22 23.17
N THR A 154 11.38 16.91 23.67
CA THR A 154 11.26 18.35 23.75
C THR A 154 12.47 18.93 24.47
N SER A 155 13.62 18.96 23.81
CA SER A 155 14.76 19.78 24.22
C SER A 155 14.49 21.19 23.72
N SER A 156 13.69 21.90 24.51
CA SER A 156 13.73 23.35 24.57
C SER A 156 15.17 23.81 24.83
N LYS A 157 15.66 24.77 24.02
CA LYS A 157 16.95 25.52 24.07
C LYS A 157 18.05 24.94 23.15
N ALA A 158 18.73 25.68 22.29
CA ALA A 158 18.74 27.10 21.97
C ALA A 158 19.33 27.32 20.56
N ALA A 159 18.87 28.39 19.90
CA ALA A 159 19.45 29.14 18.78
C ALA A 159 20.54 28.47 17.91
N ALA A 160 20.17 28.07 16.69
CA ALA A 160 21.05 28.20 15.53
C ALA A 160 20.20 28.37 14.25
N THR A 161 20.44 29.49 13.58
CA THR A 161 19.80 29.97 12.36
C THR A 161 20.08 29.04 11.19
N ILE A 162 19.10 28.23 10.78
CA ILE A 162 19.06 27.65 9.43
C ILE A 162 17.63 27.76 8.90
N THR A 163 17.51 28.50 7.81
CA THR A 163 16.35 28.63 6.92
C THR A 163 15.92 27.27 6.41
N SER A 164 15.07 26.57 7.16
CA SER A 164 14.37 25.37 6.71
C SER A 164 12.89 25.69 6.51
N ASN A 165 12.39 25.38 5.31
CA ASN A 165 10.98 25.46 4.96
C ASN A 165 10.22 24.37 5.72
N SER A 166 9.91 24.65 6.99
CA SER A 166 8.99 23.83 7.77
C SER A 166 7.65 23.73 7.03
N PRO A 167 6.99 22.55 7.05
CA PRO A 167 5.63 22.43 6.55
C PRO A 167 4.75 23.37 7.38
N ARG A 168 4.17 24.38 6.72
CA ARG A 168 3.29 25.36 7.37
C ARG A 168 2.22 24.59 8.13
N LEU A 169 2.24 24.67 9.46
CA LEU A 169 1.14 24.25 10.33
C LEU A 169 -0.09 25.06 9.91
N VAL A 170 -0.94 24.46 9.06
CA VAL A 170 -2.23 25.03 8.68
C VAL A 170 -3.09 24.99 9.94
N LYS A 171 -3.05 26.10 10.69
CA LYS A 171 -3.92 26.32 11.84
C LYS A 171 -5.35 26.23 11.32
N PRO A 172 -6.19 25.30 11.80
CA PRO A 172 -7.55 25.17 11.29
C PRO A 172 -8.26 26.50 11.47
N LEU A 173 -8.73 27.07 10.36
CA LEU A 173 -9.56 28.26 10.36
C LEU A 173 -10.76 27.97 11.25
N ARG A 174 -10.81 28.59 12.43
CA ARG A 174 -11.98 28.56 13.32
C ARG A 174 -13.16 29.12 12.54
N ARG A 175 -13.92 28.23 11.91
CA ARG A 175 -15.19 28.55 11.27
C ARG A 175 -16.12 28.96 12.41
N ARG A 176 -16.36 30.27 12.55
CA ARG A 176 -17.42 30.77 13.43
C ARG A 176 -18.72 30.19 12.91
N LEU A 177 -19.20 29.16 13.59
CA LEU A 177 -20.55 28.63 13.42
C LEU A 177 -21.50 29.79 13.75
N ARG A 178 -22.18 30.32 12.73
CA ARG A 178 -23.37 31.13 12.96
C ARG A 178 -24.46 30.12 13.30
N ASP A 179 -24.87 30.12 14.56
CA ASP A 179 -26.13 29.50 14.97
C ASP A 179 -27.25 30.19 14.20
N VAL A 180 -27.84 29.44 13.27
CA VAL A 180 -29.13 29.76 12.69
C VAL A 180 -30.08 28.75 13.33
N ASP A 181 -30.80 29.23 14.34
CA ASP A 181 -31.97 28.55 14.90
C ASP A 181 -32.99 28.35 13.78
N THR A 182 -33.08 27.10 13.31
CA THR A 182 -34.22 26.66 12.50
C THR A 182 -34.98 25.60 13.28
N THR A 183 -36.18 26.02 13.63
CA THR A 183 -37.26 25.37 14.34
C THR A 183 -37.64 23.98 13.78
N GLN A 184 -37.79 23.06 14.73
CA GLN A 184 -38.51 21.77 14.80
C GLN A 184 -39.35 21.27 13.59
N ASP A 185 -39.27 19.95 13.33
CA ASP A 185 -40.43 19.05 13.55
C ASP A 185 -40.03 17.55 13.71
N PRO A 186 -40.82 16.72 14.43
CA PRO A 186 -40.45 15.34 14.83
C PRO A 186 -41.25 14.24 14.10
N ALA A 187 -40.56 13.19 13.62
CA ALA A 187 -41.13 11.85 13.40
C ALA A 187 -39.98 10.82 13.30
N SER A 188 -39.62 10.16 14.41
CA SER A 188 -40.08 8.80 14.79
C SER A 188 -39.82 7.71 13.74
N SER A 189 -38.66 7.06 13.81
CA SER A 189 -38.54 5.61 13.58
C SER A 189 -37.25 5.06 14.20
N SER A 190 -37.45 4.36 15.31
CA SER A 190 -36.47 3.66 16.13
C SER A 190 -36.10 2.31 15.53
N ALA A 191 -34.82 2.10 15.20
CA ALA A 191 -34.23 0.76 15.08
C ALA A 191 -32.75 0.81 15.51
N SER A 192 -32.55 0.72 16.82
CA SER A 192 -31.24 0.71 17.49
C SER A 192 -30.53 -0.62 17.28
N ARG A 193 -29.73 -0.75 16.20
CA ARG A 193 -28.71 -1.81 16.11
C ARG A 193 -27.44 -1.33 16.81
N THR A 194 -27.32 -1.64 18.10
CA THR A 194 -26.08 -1.56 18.88
C THR A 194 -25.11 -2.65 18.42
N GLY A 195 -24.58 -2.51 17.21
CA GLY A 195 -23.35 -3.19 16.82
C GLY A 195 -22.15 -2.48 17.47
N PRO A 196 -21.09 -3.20 17.85
CA PRO A 196 -19.87 -2.58 18.34
C PRO A 196 -19.34 -1.60 17.29
N LYS A 197 -19.38 -0.30 17.58
CA LYS A 197 -18.79 0.75 16.76
C LYS A 197 -17.27 0.62 16.83
N ILE A 198 -16.70 -0.32 16.08
CA ILE A 198 -15.30 -0.28 15.67
C ILE A 198 -15.20 0.79 14.57
N THR A 199 -15.42 2.04 14.94
CA THR A 199 -14.97 3.20 14.15
C THR A 199 -13.61 3.60 14.71
N ALA A 200 -12.66 2.64 14.73
CA ALA A 200 -11.27 3.00 14.84
C ALA A 200 -11.00 3.98 13.69
N SER A 201 -10.61 5.22 14.00
CA SER A 201 -10.42 6.25 12.99
C SER A 201 -9.23 5.85 12.11
N TRP A 202 -9.49 5.05 11.09
CA TRP A 202 -8.49 4.67 10.13
C TRP A 202 -8.04 5.93 9.40
N SER A 203 -6.76 6.26 9.53
CA SER A 203 -6.14 7.35 8.80
C SER A 203 -5.09 6.77 7.86
N PRO A 204 -5.24 6.92 6.53
CA PRO A 204 -4.22 6.48 5.56
C PRO A 204 -2.89 7.21 5.74
N TYR A 205 -2.88 8.31 6.50
CA TYR A 205 -1.72 9.15 6.76
C TYR A 205 -1.21 9.02 8.20
N ALA A 206 -1.71 8.05 8.97
CA ALA A 206 -1.14 7.75 10.28
C ALA A 206 0.32 7.31 10.10
N VAL A 207 1.22 7.93 10.87
CA VAL A 207 2.63 7.56 10.89
C VAL A 207 2.74 6.23 11.63
N VAL A 208 2.76 5.14 10.87
CA VAL A 208 2.92 3.77 11.38
C VAL A 208 4.32 3.28 11.00
N ARG A 209 5.03 2.72 11.97
CA ARG A 209 6.32 2.07 11.73
C ARG A 209 6.11 0.83 10.85
N PRO A 210 6.86 0.66 9.75
CA PRO A 210 6.71 -0.51 8.90
C PRO A 210 7.28 -1.75 9.59
N SER A 211 6.63 -2.89 9.38
CA SER A 211 7.17 -4.21 9.67
C SER A 211 8.34 -4.52 8.76
N GLN A 212 9.30 -5.26 9.30
CA GLN A 212 10.37 -5.86 8.52
C GLN A 212 9.80 -6.93 7.59
N LEU A 213 10.31 -7.01 6.35
CA LEU A 213 10.02 -8.15 5.47
C LEU A 213 10.66 -9.41 6.04
N GLN A 214 9.86 -10.45 6.21
CA GLN A 214 10.31 -11.76 6.69
C GLN A 214 10.63 -12.71 5.54
N SER A 215 9.93 -12.57 4.40
CA SER A 215 10.19 -13.39 3.23
C SER A 215 9.97 -12.64 1.93
N VAL A 216 10.89 -12.90 0.98
CA VAL A 216 10.83 -12.43 -0.40
C VAL A 216 11.02 -13.64 -1.31
N SER A 217 10.10 -13.82 -2.24
CA SER A 217 10.16 -14.87 -3.27
C SER A 217 10.16 -14.23 -4.64
N VAL A 218 11.18 -14.51 -5.44
CA VAL A 218 11.34 -14.01 -6.81
C VAL A 218 11.43 -15.21 -7.74
N GLU A 219 10.50 -15.32 -8.67
CA GLU A 219 10.41 -16.47 -9.59
C GLU A 219 10.31 -15.91 -11.03
N GLY A 220 11.09 -16.40 -11.99
CA GLY A 220 10.96 -16.04 -13.41
C GLY A 220 11.29 -14.58 -13.78
N CYS A 221 11.80 -13.77 -12.84
CA CYS A 221 12.04 -12.34 -13.06
C CYS A 221 13.41 -12.10 -13.73
N ARG A 222 13.43 -12.01 -15.07
CA ARG A 222 14.64 -11.93 -15.93
C ARG A 222 15.66 -10.83 -15.57
N ARG A 223 15.27 -9.82 -14.80
CA ARG A 223 16.11 -8.67 -14.39
C ARG A 223 16.63 -8.77 -12.95
N VAL A 224 16.43 -9.93 -12.32
CA VAL A 224 16.96 -10.26 -11.00
C VAL A 224 17.68 -11.59 -11.12
N SER A 225 19.01 -11.53 -11.08
CA SER A 225 19.84 -12.73 -11.09
C SER A 225 19.78 -13.47 -9.76
N GLU A 226 20.13 -14.76 -9.76
CA GLU A 226 20.25 -15.56 -8.54
C GLU A 226 21.25 -14.94 -7.56
N LEU A 227 22.42 -14.51 -8.05
CA LEU A 227 23.47 -13.88 -7.23
C LEU A 227 22.95 -12.63 -6.50
N GLU A 228 22.19 -11.80 -7.22
CA GLU A 228 21.54 -10.63 -6.65
C GLU A 228 20.50 -11.01 -5.58
N ALA A 229 19.62 -11.97 -5.87
CA ALA A 229 18.62 -12.42 -4.90
C ALA A 229 19.29 -13.00 -3.63
N VAL A 230 20.30 -13.85 -3.79
CA VAL A 230 21.06 -14.43 -2.68
C VAL A 230 21.81 -13.36 -1.87
N SER A 231 22.28 -12.29 -2.52
CA SER A 231 22.95 -11.17 -1.84
C SER A 231 22.11 -10.51 -0.74
N LEU A 232 20.77 -10.51 -0.89
CA LEU A 232 19.86 -10.00 0.14
C LEU A 232 19.91 -10.82 1.44
N THR A 233 20.19 -12.12 1.37
CA THR A 233 20.30 -12.97 2.57
C THR A 233 21.55 -12.63 3.36
N TYR A 234 22.66 -12.30 2.68
CA TYR A 234 23.90 -11.86 3.33
C TYR A 234 23.75 -10.46 3.95
N GLU A 235 23.09 -9.53 3.25
CA GLU A 235 22.88 -8.16 3.75
C GLU A 235 21.84 -8.12 4.88
N PHE A 236 20.83 -9.00 4.85
CA PHE A 236 19.71 -9.03 5.80
C PHE A 236 19.51 -10.44 6.36
N PRO A 237 20.24 -10.85 7.42
CA PRO A 237 20.26 -12.24 7.90
C PRO A 237 18.90 -12.81 8.37
N SER A 238 17.95 -11.95 8.73
CA SER A 238 16.59 -12.36 9.14
C SER A 238 15.61 -12.51 7.97
N LEU A 239 16.01 -12.13 6.75
CA LEU A 239 15.17 -12.23 5.57
C LEU A 239 15.31 -13.62 4.92
N ARG A 240 14.17 -14.30 4.71
CA ARG A 240 14.13 -15.53 3.91
C ARG A 240 13.95 -15.20 2.44
N VAL A 241 14.96 -15.50 1.62
CA VAL A 241 14.90 -15.28 0.18
C VAL A 241 14.73 -16.61 -0.55
N LYS A 242 13.71 -16.70 -1.41
CA LYS A 242 13.53 -17.79 -2.38
C LYS A 242 13.75 -17.20 -3.78
N TRP A 243 14.60 -17.85 -4.57
CA TRP A 243 14.78 -17.53 -5.98
C TRP A 243 14.51 -18.75 -6.85
N GLU A 244 13.83 -18.55 -7.97
CA GLU A 244 13.55 -19.57 -8.98
C GLU A 244 13.66 -18.92 -10.36
N ALA A 245 14.31 -19.63 -11.29
CA ALA A 245 14.65 -19.11 -12.62
C ALA A 245 13.43 -18.91 -13.53
#